data_AF-A0A9X3NQ46-F1
#
_entry.id   AF-A0A9X3NQ46-F1
#
_cell.length_a   1.000
_cell.length_b   1.000
_cell.length_c   1.000
_cell.angle_alpha   90.00
_cell.angle_beta   90.00
_cell.angle_gamma   90.00
#
_symmetry.space_group_name_H-M   'P 1'
#
loop_
_entity.id
_entity.type
_entity.pdbx_description
1 polymer ?
#
loop_
_entity_poly.entity_id
_entity_poly.type
_entity_poly.pdbx_seq_one_letter_code
_entity_poly.pdbx_strand_id
1 'polypeptide(L)'
;MAFPYDPEQPVPDPLTPEAAARVLAERRQSLPAWIEASRDSVVYLGDLSRWDPPETLLHHPSHGLTHMSTICELEDLTPFTMMGYDPFDVLLTNYCAEYMFSDVGGTWVLDEDPESPTFGRFLIGGFSADRPEATVDVYAAVTAFLAEPEGRELETLLESLQEAMGAPVGVTDTSFP
;
A
#
# COMPACT_ATOMS: atom_id res chain seq x y z
N MET A 1 11.74 -9.70 -0.40
CA MET A 1 12.90 -8.95 0.13
C MET A 1 12.66 -8.78 1.62
N ALA A 2 13.56 -9.21 2.51
CA ALA A 2 13.35 -9.03 3.95
C ALA A 2 13.85 -7.63 4.34
N PHE A 3 12.94 -6.70 4.58
CA PHE A 3 13.29 -5.41 5.16
C PHE A 3 13.87 -5.61 6.57
N PRO A 4 14.84 -4.78 7.02
CA PRO A 4 15.47 -4.91 8.33
C PRO A 4 14.51 -4.59 9.50
N TYR A 5 13.28 -4.17 9.20
CA TYR A 5 12.20 -3.89 10.14
C TYR A 5 10.86 -4.23 9.47
N ASP A 6 9.84 -4.41 10.30
CA ASP A 6 8.45 -4.48 9.85
C ASP A 6 7.97 -3.05 9.56
N PRO A 7 7.69 -2.66 8.29
CA PRO A 7 7.24 -1.32 7.92
C PRO A 7 5.89 -0.97 8.56
N GLU A 8 5.18 -1.98 9.08
CA GLU A 8 3.86 -1.89 9.68
C GLU A 8 3.92 -1.55 11.17
N GLN A 9 5.05 -1.78 11.83
CA GLN A 9 5.16 -1.57 13.27
C GLN A 9 5.50 -0.11 13.60
N PRO A 10 4.69 0.58 14.43
CA PRO A 10 5.05 1.90 14.92
C PRO A 10 6.36 1.83 15.72
N VAL A 11 6.99 2.99 15.92
CA VAL A 11 8.13 3.08 16.83
C VAL A 11 7.69 2.56 18.21
N PRO A 12 8.38 1.56 18.80
CA PRO A 12 7.96 0.98 20.07
C PRO A 12 7.83 2.04 21.17
N ASP A 13 6.76 2.00 21.97
CA ASP A 13 6.57 2.86 23.14
C ASP A 13 6.77 2.04 24.44
N PRO A 14 7.57 2.51 25.43
CA PRO A 14 8.36 3.74 25.42
C PRO A 14 9.77 3.58 24.87
N LEU A 15 10.15 4.53 24.01
CA LEU A 15 11.53 4.80 23.63
C LEU A 15 11.96 6.16 24.19
N THR A 16 13.24 6.27 24.56
CA THR A 16 13.81 7.59 24.88
C THR A 16 13.79 8.47 23.64
N PRO A 17 13.78 9.81 23.77
CA PRO A 17 13.84 10.72 22.62
C PRO A 17 15.01 10.42 21.67
N GLU A 18 16.16 10.01 22.21
CA GLU A 18 17.35 9.61 21.46
C GLU A 18 17.13 8.31 20.67
N ALA A 19 16.44 7.33 21.26
CA ALA A 19 16.15 6.08 20.60
C ALA A 19 15.07 6.24 19.51
N ALA A 20 14.04 7.06 19.75
CA ALA A 20 13.06 7.46 18.73
C ALA A 20 13.73 8.20 17.56
N ALA A 21 14.63 9.15 17.84
CA ALA A 21 15.38 9.86 16.80
C ALA A 21 16.25 8.92 15.95
N ARG A 22 16.87 7.91 16.58
CA ARG A 22 17.63 6.88 15.86
C ARG A 22 16.75 6.05 14.94
N VAL A 23 15.61 5.55 15.44
CA VAL A 23 14.68 4.75 14.62
C VAL A 23 14.16 5.56 13.42
N LEU A 24 13.77 6.82 13.63
CA LEU A 24 13.37 7.71 12.53
C LEU A 24 14.50 7.90 11.51
N ALA A 25 15.74 8.10 11.96
CA ALA A 25 16.88 8.29 11.07
C ALA A 25 17.14 7.03 10.22
N GLU A 26 17.03 5.84 10.81
CA GLU A 26 17.14 4.57 10.10
C GLU A 26 16.02 4.40 9.06
N ARG A 27 14.76 4.64 9.46
CA ARG A 27 13.61 4.55 8.56
C ARG A 27 13.69 5.54 7.41
N ARG A 28 14.09 6.79 7.69
CA ARG A 28 14.31 7.82 6.65
C ARG A 28 15.37 7.39 5.64
N GLN A 29 16.47 6.79 6.09
CA GLN A 29 17.51 6.29 5.20
C GLN A 29 17.04 5.12 4.33
N SER A 30 16.09 4.33 4.81
CA SER A 30 15.54 3.19 4.08
C SER A 30 14.37 3.52 3.15
N LEU A 31 13.76 4.71 3.25
CA LEU A 31 12.59 5.10 2.43
C LEU A 31 12.81 4.91 0.91
N PRO A 32 13.97 5.26 0.31
CA PRO A 32 14.20 5.00 -1.10
C PRO A 32 14.16 3.50 -1.46
N ALA A 33 14.76 2.65 -0.62
CA ALA A 33 14.73 1.20 -0.82
C ALA A 33 13.31 0.62 -0.59
N TRP A 34 12.54 1.22 0.31
CA TRP A 34 11.12 0.90 0.50
C TRP A 34 10.30 1.15 -0.76
N ILE A 35 10.45 2.33 -1.35
CA ILE A 35 9.78 2.70 -2.61
C ILE A 35 10.14 1.71 -3.72
N GLU A 36 11.42 1.38 -3.88
CA GLU A 36 11.87 0.43 -4.89
C GLU A 36 11.27 -0.96 -4.70
N ALA A 37 11.33 -1.53 -3.49
CA ALA A 37 10.78 -2.87 -3.28
C ALA A 37 9.24 -2.90 -3.34
N SER A 38 8.56 -1.81 -2.97
CA SER A 38 7.11 -1.68 -3.14
C SER A 38 6.73 -1.78 -4.62
N ARG A 39 7.48 -1.10 -5.50
CA ARG A 39 7.30 -1.19 -6.96
C ARG A 39 7.65 -2.58 -7.50
N ASP A 40 8.75 -3.18 -7.04
CA ASP A 40 9.12 -4.56 -7.41
C ASP A 40 8.01 -5.55 -7.02
N SER A 41 7.37 -5.37 -5.87
CA SER A 41 6.21 -6.17 -5.46
C SER A 41 5.02 -6.03 -6.40
N VAL A 42 4.77 -4.84 -6.96
CA VAL A 42 3.69 -4.62 -7.94
C VAL A 42 4.05 -5.23 -9.30
N VAL A 43 5.30 -5.15 -9.74
CA VAL A 43 5.77 -5.86 -10.95
C VAL A 43 5.65 -7.36 -10.77
N TYR A 44 6.04 -7.87 -9.60
CA TYR A 44 5.89 -9.29 -9.27
C TYR A 44 4.42 -9.74 -9.28
N LEU A 45 3.50 -8.91 -8.76
CA LEU A 45 2.07 -9.15 -8.92
C LEU A 45 1.65 -9.19 -10.41
N GLY A 46 2.23 -8.30 -11.23
CA GLY A 46 2.08 -8.30 -12.69
C GLY A 46 2.43 -9.65 -13.32
N ASP A 47 3.59 -10.20 -12.96
CA ASP A 47 4.05 -11.52 -13.40
C ASP A 47 3.10 -12.65 -12.95
N LEU A 48 2.71 -12.65 -11.68
CA LEU A 48 1.79 -13.64 -11.11
C LEU A 48 0.40 -13.61 -11.78
N SER A 49 -0.02 -12.44 -12.22
CA SER A 49 -1.29 -12.20 -12.92
C SER A 49 -1.15 -12.35 -14.45
N ARG A 50 0.07 -12.66 -14.94
CA ARG A 50 0.42 -12.87 -16.35
C ARG A 50 0.16 -11.67 -17.26
N TRP A 51 0.36 -10.46 -16.74
CA TRP A 51 0.39 -9.25 -17.56
C TRP A 51 1.69 -9.21 -18.37
N ASP A 52 1.60 -8.79 -19.64
CA ASP A 52 2.76 -8.64 -20.53
C ASP A 52 2.72 -7.24 -21.18
N PRO A 53 3.64 -6.32 -20.83
CA PRO A 53 4.70 -6.49 -19.82
C PRO A 53 4.16 -6.45 -18.38
N PRO A 54 4.81 -7.09 -17.39
CA PRO A 54 4.35 -7.09 -16.00
C PRO A 54 4.34 -5.69 -15.37
N GLU A 55 5.23 -4.79 -15.82
CA GLU A 55 5.27 -3.38 -15.42
C GLU A 55 4.02 -2.59 -15.82
N THR A 56 3.10 -3.17 -16.60
CA THR A 56 1.80 -2.56 -16.90
C THR A 56 1.09 -2.10 -15.64
N LEU A 57 1.17 -2.85 -14.54
CA LEU A 57 0.50 -2.48 -13.28
C LEU A 57 1.10 -1.25 -12.59
N LEU A 58 2.34 -0.85 -12.91
CA LEU A 58 2.95 0.39 -12.41
C LEU A 58 2.44 1.65 -13.14
N HIS A 59 1.80 1.46 -14.29
CA HIS A 59 1.30 2.55 -15.12
C HIS A 59 -0.22 2.56 -15.22
N HIS A 60 -0.82 1.38 -15.09
CA HIS A 60 -2.24 1.12 -15.20
C HIS A 60 -2.66 0.10 -14.13
N PRO A 61 -2.56 0.45 -12.83
CA PRO A 61 -2.93 -0.46 -11.75
C PRO A 61 -4.40 -0.90 -11.84
N SER A 62 -5.29 -0.09 -12.43
CA SER A 62 -6.67 -0.46 -12.72
C SER A 62 -6.83 -1.77 -13.50
N HIS A 63 -5.87 -2.15 -14.35
CA HIS A 63 -5.90 -3.43 -15.07
C HIS A 63 -5.84 -4.64 -14.12
N GLY A 64 -5.22 -4.49 -12.95
CA GLY A 64 -5.14 -5.54 -11.94
C GLY A 64 -6.40 -5.68 -11.08
N LEU A 65 -7.36 -4.75 -11.19
CA LEU A 65 -8.47 -4.63 -10.25
C LEU A 65 -9.36 -5.86 -10.21
N THR A 66 -9.91 -6.28 -11.36
CA THR A 66 -10.78 -7.46 -11.41
C THR A 66 -10.10 -8.70 -10.85
N HIS A 67 -8.80 -8.85 -11.14
CA HIS A 67 -8.00 -9.97 -10.65
C HIS A 67 -7.84 -9.93 -9.13
N MET A 68 -7.45 -8.79 -8.57
CA MET A 68 -7.29 -8.63 -7.13
C MET A 68 -8.62 -8.74 -6.38
N SER A 69 -9.70 -8.13 -6.89
CA SER A 69 -11.05 -8.25 -6.32
C SER A 69 -11.48 -9.71 -6.23
N THR A 70 -11.25 -10.49 -7.29
CA THR A 70 -11.57 -11.93 -7.31
C THR A 70 -10.81 -12.68 -6.21
N ILE A 71 -9.54 -12.37 -5.96
CA ILE A 71 -8.79 -13.01 -4.88
C ILE A 71 -9.34 -12.60 -3.51
N CYS A 72 -9.60 -11.30 -3.33
CA CYS A 72 -10.10 -10.76 -2.06
C CYS A 72 -11.47 -11.32 -1.66
N GLU A 73 -12.32 -11.69 -2.61
CA GLU A 73 -13.63 -12.32 -2.37
C GLU A 73 -13.55 -13.77 -1.87
N LEU A 74 -12.40 -14.44 -2.03
CA LEU A 74 -12.25 -15.85 -1.66
C LEU A 74 -11.92 -16.03 -0.17
N GLU A 75 -12.57 -17.01 0.44
CA GLU A 75 -12.28 -17.45 1.82
C GLU A 75 -10.96 -18.25 1.90
N ASP A 76 -10.69 -19.08 0.88
CA ASP A 76 -9.50 -19.93 0.82
C ASP A 76 -8.46 -19.39 -0.19
N LEU A 77 -7.38 -18.84 0.36
CA LEU A 77 -6.25 -18.32 -0.42
C LEU A 77 -5.17 -19.39 -0.71
N THR A 78 -5.31 -20.62 -0.22
CA THR A 78 -4.32 -21.70 -0.39
C THR A 78 -3.87 -21.88 -1.84
N PRO A 79 -4.76 -21.87 -2.85
CA PRO A 79 -4.33 -21.96 -4.25
C PRO A 79 -3.40 -20.82 -4.67
N PHE A 80 -3.64 -19.60 -4.19
CA PHE A 80 -2.83 -18.42 -4.50
C PHE A 80 -1.49 -18.42 -3.76
N THR A 81 -1.46 -18.87 -2.52
CA THR A 81 -0.21 -19.13 -1.79
C THR A 81 0.69 -20.09 -2.58
N MET A 82 0.12 -21.18 -3.11
CA MET A 82 0.88 -22.14 -3.95
C MET A 82 1.37 -21.52 -5.28
N MET A 83 0.71 -20.47 -5.76
CA MET A 83 1.10 -19.73 -6.96
C MET A 83 2.10 -18.60 -6.66
N GLY A 84 2.44 -18.33 -5.39
CA GLY A 84 3.44 -17.34 -5.00
C GLY A 84 2.87 -16.01 -4.48
N TYR A 85 1.56 -15.92 -4.25
CA TYR A 85 0.93 -14.69 -3.71
C TYR A 85 1.19 -14.48 -2.20
N ASP A 86 2.14 -15.16 -1.60
CA ASP A 86 2.45 -15.07 -0.18
C ASP A 86 3.69 -14.17 0.04
N PRO A 87 3.62 -13.13 0.92
CA PRO A 87 2.49 -12.71 1.74
C PRO A 87 1.48 -11.80 1.00
N PHE A 88 0.19 -12.16 1.02
CA PHE A 88 -0.87 -11.54 0.21
C PHE A 88 -1.25 -10.13 0.67
N ASP A 89 -1.26 -9.90 1.98
CA ASP A 89 -1.47 -8.59 2.61
C ASP A 89 -0.44 -7.55 2.14
N VAL A 90 0.83 -7.93 2.03
CA VAL A 90 1.90 -7.05 1.53
C VAL A 90 1.72 -6.77 0.04
N LEU A 91 1.38 -7.79 -0.76
CA LEU A 91 1.10 -7.61 -2.19
C LEU A 91 -0.10 -6.68 -2.40
N LEU A 92 -1.19 -6.91 -1.66
CA LEU A 92 -2.40 -6.09 -1.72
C LEU A 92 -2.11 -4.65 -1.26
N THR A 93 -1.32 -4.47 -0.20
CA THR A 93 -0.92 -3.14 0.28
C THR A 93 -0.14 -2.38 -0.77
N ASN A 94 0.87 -2.99 -1.38
CA ASN A 94 1.67 -2.34 -2.41
C ASN A 94 0.86 -2.07 -3.69
N TYR A 95 -0.07 -2.97 -4.04
CA TYR A 95 -1.01 -2.74 -5.14
C TYR A 95 -1.95 -1.56 -4.88
N CYS A 96 -2.60 -1.50 -3.72
CA CYS A 96 -3.44 -0.37 -3.33
C CYS A 96 -2.65 0.94 -3.30
N ALA A 97 -1.39 0.89 -2.84
CA ALA A 97 -0.51 2.04 -2.84
C ALA A 97 -0.20 2.56 -4.24
N GLU A 98 0.19 1.68 -5.16
CA GLU A 98 0.46 2.07 -6.55
C GLU A 98 -0.80 2.56 -7.27
N TYR A 99 -1.97 2.00 -6.92
CA TYR A 99 -3.26 2.53 -7.37
C TYR A 99 -3.45 3.99 -6.94
N MET A 100 -3.21 4.29 -5.66
CA MET A 100 -3.29 5.68 -5.15
C MET A 100 -2.25 6.60 -5.80
N PHE A 101 -1.03 6.12 -6.07
CA PHE A 101 0.01 6.91 -6.74
C PHE A 101 -0.39 7.26 -8.17
N SER A 102 -0.92 6.30 -8.91
CA SER A 102 -1.28 6.46 -10.32
C SER A 102 -2.47 7.39 -10.51
N ASP A 103 -3.46 7.33 -9.62
CA ASP A 103 -4.70 8.10 -9.73
C ASP A 103 -4.61 9.49 -9.08
N VAL A 104 -3.90 9.60 -7.95
CA VAL A 104 -3.90 10.82 -7.13
C VAL A 104 -2.56 11.57 -7.15
N GLY A 105 -1.47 10.93 -7.58
CA GLY A 105 -0.15 11.57 -7.72
C GLY A 105 0.65 11.69 -6.42
N GLY A 106 0.57 10.67 -5.54
CA GLY A 106 1.31 10.58 -4.28
C GLY A 106 2.60 9.74 -4.34
N THR A 107 3.20 9.52 -3.17
CA THR A 107 4.32 8.59 -2.95
C THR A 107 4.31 8.08 -1.51
N TRP A 108 5.12 7.05 -1.22
CA TRP A 108 5.45 6.70 0.15
C TRP A 108 6.19 7.85 0.84
N VAL A 109 5.77 8.18 2.06
CA VAL A 109 6.38 9.15 2.97
C VAL A 109 6.57 8.53 4.35
N LEU A 110 7.51 9.06 5.13
CA LEU A 110 7.69 8.69 6.53
C LEU A 110 6.84 9.63 7.39
N ASP A 111 6.04 9.09 8.31
CA ASP A 111 5.40 9.88 9.36
C ASP A 111 6.45 10.33 10.37
N GLU A 112 6.71 11.64 10.42
CA GLU A 112 7.71 12.25 11.30
C GLU A 112 7.07 13.03 12.45
N ASP A 113 5.74 13.03 12.58
CA ASP A 113 5.02 13.75 13.64
C ASP A 113 5.02 12.92 14.93
N PRO A 114 5.72 13.34 16.00
CA PRO A 114 5.78 12.60 17.26
C PRO A 114 4.43 12.55 18.00
N GLU A 115 3.46 13.39 17.66
CA GLU A 115 2.11 13.35 18.23
C GLU A 115 1.17 12.42 17.45
N SER A 116 1.61 11.95 16.27
CA SER A 116 0.83 11.06 15.42
C SER A 116 0.79 9.62 15.97
N PRO A 117 -0.37 8.95 15.94
CA PRO A 117 -0.48 7.53 16.31
C PRO A 117 0.29 6.61 15.36
N THR A 118 0.66 7.10 14.17
CA THR A 118 1.43 6.37 13.16
C THR A 118 2.90 6.79 13.12
N PHE A 119 3.39 7.50 14.14
CA PHE A 119 4.75 8.01 14.19
C PHE A 119 5.81 6.97 13.79
N GLY A 120 6.59 7.34 12.79
CA GLY A 120 7.64 6.55 12.18
C GLY A 120 7.18 5.50 11.16
N ARG A 121 5.89 5.34 10.86
CA ARG A 121 5.42 4.41 9.82
C ARG A 121 5.57 5.01 8.43
N PHE A 122 5.63 4.15 7.41
CA PHE A 122 5.48 4.61 6.03
C PHE A 122 4.00 4.72 5.66
N LEU A 123 3.62 5.91 5.21
CA LEU A 123 2.28 6.27 4.80
C LEU A 123 2.29 6.68 3.34
N ILE A 124 1.11 6.79 2.73
CA ILE A 124 0.96 7.45 1.44
C ILE A 124 0.69 8.93 1.67
N GLY A 125 1.46 9.78 1.01
CA GLY A 125 1.33 11.23 1.11
C GLY A 125 1.86 11.93 -0.14
N GLY A 126 2.06 13.25 -0.04
CA GLY A 126 2.70 14.05 -1.09
C GLY A 126 1.84 14.31 -2.34
N PHE A 127 0.53 14.04 -2.27
CA PHE A 127 -0.40 14.20 -3.39
C PHE A 127 -0.90 15.64 -3.61
N SER A 128 -0.78 16.53 -2.61
CA SER A 128 -1.17 17.94 -2.76
C SER A 128 -0.15 18.88 -2.14
N ALA A 129 0.26 19.89 -2.89
CA ALA A 129 1.10 20.98 -2.37
C ALA A 129 0.36 21.85 -1.35
N ASP A 130 -0.98 21.88 -1.40
CA ASP A 130 -1.83 22.66 -0.49
C ASP A 130 -2.15 21.93 0.82
N ARG A 131 -1.93 20.61 0.87
CA ARG A 131 -2.10 19.75 2.05
C ARG A 131 -0.95 18.74 2.18
N PRO A 132 0.30 19.21 2.38
CA PRO A 132 1.46 18.35 2.48
C PRO A 132 1.41 17.36 3.67
N GLU A 133 0.59 17.67 4.67
CA GLU A 133 0.36 16.86 5.88
C GLU A 133 -0.67 15.75 5.68
N ALA A 134 -1.44 15.77 4.60
CA ALA A 134 -2.46 14.76 4.38
C ALA A 134 -1.79 13.43 4.01
N THR A 135 -1.98 12.43 4.86
CA THR A 135 -1.39 11.10 4.72
C THR A 135 -2.40 10.01 5.01
N VAL A 136 -2.24 8.86 4.36
CA VAL A 136 -3.08 7.69 4.57
C VAL A 136 -2.25 6.46 4.90
N ASP A 137 -2.70 5.72 5.92
CA ASP A 137 -2.11 4.46 6.34
C ASP A 137 -2.77 3.30 5.59
N VAL A 138 -2.24 2.99 4.40
CA VAL A 138 -2.78 1.91 3.56
C VAL A 138 -2.62 0.54 4.21
N TYR A 139 -1.57 0.34 5.01
CA TYR A 139 -1.41 -0.89 5.77
C TYR A 139 -2.56 -1.11 6.72
N ALA A 140 -2.88 -0.12 7.56
CA ALA A 140 -4.00 -0.22 8.49
C ALA A 140 -5.33 -0.45 7.76
N ALA A 141 -5.53 0.21 6.62
CA ALA A 141 -6.74 0.04 5.81
C ALA A 141 -6.85 -1.38 5.21
N VAL A 142 -5.76 -1.93 4.66
CA VAL A 142 -5.74 -3.30 4.11
C VAL A 142 -5.91 -4.34 5.20
N THR A 143 -5.25 -4.18 6.36
CA THR A 143 -5.44 -5.08 7.50
C THR A 143 -6.90 -5.08 7.97
N ALA A 144 -7.52 -3.91 8.06
CA ALA A 144 -8.93 -3.80 8.44
C ALA A 144 -9.84 -4.49 7.40
N PHE A 145 -9.61 -4.22 6.11
CA PHE A 145 -10.34 -4.84 5.00
C PHE A 145 -10.25 -6.37 5.01
N LEU A 146 -9.05 -6.93 5.21
CA LEU A 146 -8.87 -8.39 5.26
C LEU A 146 -9.51 -9.04 6.49
N ALA A 147 -9.75 -8.27 7.55
CA ALA A 147 -10.47 -8.73 8.74
C ALA A 147 -12.00 -8.67 8.58
N GLU A 148 -12.52 -8.02 7.53
CA GLU A 148 -13.94 -8.00 7.24
C GLU A 148 -14.46 -9.38 6.80
N PRO A 149 -15.73 -9.71 7.11
CA PRO A 149 -16.37 -10.92 6.59
C PRO A 149 -16.39 -11.00 5.06
N GLU A 150 -16.72 -12.19 4.55
CA GLU A 150 -16.94 -12.42 3.10
C GLU A 150 -17.97 -11.43 2.50
N GLY A 151 -17.75 -11.06 1.24
CA GLY A 151 -18.52 -10.02 0.55
C GLY A 151 -17.89 -8.61 0.64
N ARG A 152 -16.65 -8.51 1.12
CA ARG A 152 -15.83 -7.30 1.04
C ARG A 152 -15.49 -6.93 -0.40
N GLU A 153 -15.56 -5.65 -0.72
CA GLU A 153 -15.35 -5.13 -2.07
C GLU A 153 -14.07 -4.28 -2.10
N LEU A 154 -13.08 -4.72 -2.89
CA LEU A 154 -11.81 -4.00 -3.02
C LEU A 154 -12.00 -2.57 -3.57
N GLU A 155 -12.99 -2.37 -4.43
CA GLU A 155 -13.36 -1.04 -4.93
C GLU A 155 -13.76 -0.10 -3.79
N THR A 156 -14.57 -0.57 -2.84
CA THR A 156 -14.97 0.21 -1.66
C THR A 156 -13.74 0.60 -0.82
N LEU A 157 -12.75 -0.30 -0.67
CA LEU A 157 -11.50 0.05 -0.01
C LEU A 157 -10.76 1.16 -0.76
N LEU A 158 -10.59 1.03 -2.08
CA LEU A 158 -9.90 2.04 -2.90
C LEU A 158 -10.60 3.40 -2.86
N GLU A 159 -11.93 3.43 -2.92
CA GLU A 159 -12.74 4.65 -2.79
C GLU A 159 -12.56 5.31 -1.43
N SER A 160 -12.52 4.52 -0.35
CA SER A 160 -12.28 5.04 1.00
C SER A 160 -10.88 5.65 1.14
N LEU A 161 -9.87 5.06 0.49
CA LEU A 161 -8.51 5.59 0.45
C LEU A 161 -8.46 6.90 -0.36
N GLN A 162 -9.10 6.96 -1.52
CA GLN A 162 -9.25 8.18 -2.32
C GLN A 162 -9.93 9.30 -1.51
N GLU A 163 -11.03 8.99 -0.81
CA GLU A 163 -11.74 9.96 0.04
C GLU A 163 -10.86 10.46 1.18
N ALA A 164 -10.11 9.57 1.85
CA ALA A 164 -9.17 9.94 2.91
C ALA A 164 -8.03 10.84 2.40
N MET A 165 -7.61 10.65 1.15
CA MET A 165 -6.66 11.53 0.46
C MET A 165 -7.29 12.84 -0.05
N GLY A 166 -8.63 12.99 0.02
CA GLY A 166 -9.34 14.11 -0.57
C GLY A 166 -9.27 14.15 -2.10
N ALA A 167 -9.05 13.00 -2.72
CA ALA A 167 -9.07 12.81 -4.17
C ALA A 167 -10.52 12.71 -4.69
N PRO A 168 -10.76 12.94 -6.00
CA PRO A 168 -12.02 12.55 -6.61
C PRO A 168 -12.28 11.06 -6.37
N VAL A 169 -13.46 10.74 -5.81
CA VAL A 169 -13.85 9.35 -5.56
C VAL A 169 -14.36 8.73 -6.85
N GLY A 170 -13.86 7.54 -7.16
CA GLY A 170 -14.29 6.74 -8.28
C GLY A 170 -13.17 5.86 -8.78
N VAL A 171 -13.48 4.57 -8.94
CA VAL A 171 -12.56 3.62 -9.56
C VAL A 171 -12.72 3.73 -11.08
N THR A 172 -11.74 4.33 -11.74
CA THR A 172 -11.70 4.35 -13.21
C THR A 172 -11.22 2.99 -13.69
N ASP A 173 -12.13 2.03 -13.82
CA ASP A 173 -11.83 0.79 -14.52
C ASP A 173 -11.63 1.10 -16.01
N THR A 174 -10.37 1.24 -16.40
CA THR A 174 -9.93 1.37 -17.80
C THR A 174 -9.47 0.04 -18.37
N SER A 175 -9.82 -1.10 -17.76
CA SER A 175 -9.42 -2.44 -18.22
C SER A 175 -9.79 -2.71 -19.69
N PHE A 176 -10.60 -1.85 -20.32
CA PHE A 176 -10.85 -1.81 -21.76
C PHE A 176 -10.99 -0.36 -22.28
N PRO A 177 -10.58 -0.07 -23.52
CA PRO A 177 -11.23 -0.60 -24.74
C PRO A 177 -10.62 -1.86 -25.35
#